data_AF-A0A8T2X3G8-F1
#
_entry.id   AF-A0A8T2X3G8-F1
#
_cell.length_a   1.000
_cell.length_b   1.000
_cell.length_c   1.000
_cell.angle_alpha   90.00
_cell.angle_beta   90.00
_cell.angle_gamma   90.00
#
_symmetry.space_group_name_H-M   'P 1'
#
loop_
_entity.id
_entity.type
_entity.pdbx_description
1 polymer ?
#
loop_
_entity_poly.entity_id
_entity_poly.type
_entity_poly.pdbx_seq_one_letter_code
_entity_poly.pdbx_strand_id
1 'polypeptide(L)'
;MHNAVVANTTDGHRTQEGDDKIKMHTHSYCCLDYAQIYDVVRYKLHRMRKKLKDELEDKNTVQEYICPNCGRRYNALDASSLMSLVDEYFHCENCDGELVAESDKLVAQEGGDGDDNARRRRREKLKDTLQKMK
;
A
#
# COMPACT_ATOMS: atom_id res chain seq x y z
N MET A 1 -15.57 -20.68 3.04
CA MET A 1 -16.19 -21.96 3.50
C MET A 1 -17.29 -21.56 4.47
N HIS A 2 -18.55 -21.67 4.07
CA HIS A 2 -19.69 -21.26 4.91
C HIS A 2 -20.09 -22.46 5.77
N ASN A 3 -19.88 -22.36 7.08
CA ASN A 3 -20.39 -23.37 8.02
C ASN A 3 -21.87 -23.07 8.29
N ALA A 4 -22.74 -23.62 7.44
CA ALA A 4 -24.17 -23.66 7.72
C ALA A 4 -24.46 -24.94 8.51
N VAL A 5 -24.69 -24.80 9.81
CA VAL A 5 -25.25 -25.89 10.63
C VAL A 5 -26.76 -25.82 10.50
N VAL A 6 -27.33 -26.73 9.69
CA VAL A 6 -28.78 -26.96 9.66
C VAL A 6 -29.09 -27.96 10.76
N ALA A 7 -29.67 -27.49 11.86
CA ALA A 7 -30.12 -28.34 12.95
C ALA A 7 -31.57 -28.77 12.68
N ASN A 8 -31.78 -30.06 12.34
CA ASN A 8 -33.11 -30.67 12.34
C ASN A 8 -33.38 -31.25 13.73
N THR A 9 -34.11 -30.53 14.58
CA THR A 9 -34.63 -31.10 15.83
C THR A 9 -36.00 -31.74 15.55
N THR A 10 -36.00 -33.03 15.22
CA THR A 10 -37.22 -33.85 15.20
C THR A 10 -37.30 -34.66 16.50
N ASP A 11 -37.86 -34.07 17.55
CA ASP A 11 -38.34 -34.84 18.71
C ASP A 11 -39.83 -35.14 18.50
N GLY A 12 -40.09 -36.31 17.93
CA GLY A 12 -41.43 -36.83 17.72
C GLY A 12 -41.90 -37.67 18.91
N HIS A 13 -42.95 -37.20 19.59
CA HIS A 13 -44.01 -38.09 20.07
C HIS A 13 -45.32 -37.32 20.22
N ARG A 14 -46.26 -37.49 19.29
CA ARG A 14 -47.70 -37.41 19.59
C ARG A 14 -48.53 -38.11 18.52
N THR A 15 -49.38 -38.98 19.03
CA THR A 15 -50.35 -39.86 18.36
C THR A 15 -51.47 -39.07 17.66
N GLN A 16 -52.00 -39.71 16.61
CA GLN A 16 -53.33 -39.58 16.00
C GLN A 16 -53.44 -38.86 14.64
N GLU A 17 -54.24 -39.53 13.81
CA GLU A 17 -54.60 -39.30 12.42
C GLU A 17 -55.20 -37.91 12.17
N GLY A 18 -54.76 -37.27 11.08
CA GLY A 18 -55.30 -36.01 10.56
C GLY A 18 -54.42 -35.55 9.41
N ASP A 19 -55.00 -35.44 8.22
CA ASP A 19 -54.35 -35.02 6.97
C ASP A 19 -54.01 -33.51 7.01
N ASP A 20 -53.08 -33.14 7.88
CA ASP A 20 -52.55 -31.79 7.99
C ASP A 20 -51.13 -31.77 7.43
N LYS A 21 -50.97 -31.14 6.26
CA LYS A 21 -49.68 -30.92 5.60
C LYS A 21 -48.69 -30.30 6.57
N ILE A 22 -47.79 -31.12 7.12
CA ILE A 22 -46.69 -30.70 7.99
C ILE A 22 -45.79 -29.76 7.19
N LYS A 23 -45.97 -28.44 7.34
CA LYS A 23 -45.05 -27.43 6.82
C LYS A 23 -43.78 -27.47 7.66
N MET A 24 -42.77 -28.16 7.14
CA MET A 24 -41.40 -28.14 7.67
C MET A 24 -40.86 -26.70 7.58
N HIS A 25 -40.78 -26.02 8.72
CA HIS A 25 -40.12 -24.72 8.81
C HIS A 25 -38.62 -24.96 9.08
N THR A 26 -37.80 -24.76 8.06
CA THR A 26 -36.34 -24.81 8.18
C THR A 26 -35.85 -23.57 8.94
N HIS A 27 -35.35 -23.78 10.16
CA HIS A 27 -34.68 -22.74 10.93
C HIS A 27 -33.17 -22.80 10.68
N SER A 28 -32.62 -21.72 10.12
CA SER A 28 -31.17 -21.56 9.95
C SER A 28 -30.62 -20.72 11.10
N TYR A 29 -29.81 -21.33 11.94
CA TYR A 29 -29.09 -20.64 13.01
C TYR A 29 -27.71 -20.20 12.50
N CYS A 30 -27.33 -18.95 12.75
CA CYS A 30 -25.99 -18.44 12.44
C CYS A 30 -25.20 -18.19 13.74
N CYS A 31 -23.97 -18.68 13.78
CA CYS A 31 -23.03 -18.41 14.87
C CYS A 31 -21.90 -17.50 14.37
N LEU A 32 -21.38 -16.67 15.27
CA LEU A 32 -20.22 -15.83 15.00
C LEU A 32 -18.95 -16.59 15.35
N ASP A 33 -18.11 -16.86 14.35
CA ASP A 33 -16.76 -17.35 14.58
C ASP A 33 -15.86 -16.15 14.93
N TYR A 34 -15.72 -15.90 16.23
CA TYR A 34 -14.90 -14.81 16.73
C TYR A 34 -13.42 -14.94 16.36
N ALA A 35 -12.89 -16.16 16.21
CA ALA A 35 -11.50 -16.38 15.81
C ALA A 35 -11.31 -15.93 14.35
N GLN A 36 -12.18 -16.39 13.45
CA GLN A 36 -12.15 -15.96 12.05
C GLN A 36 -12.36 -14.45 11.91
N ILE A 37 -13.31 -13.87 12.65
CA ILE A 37 -13.56 -12.42 12.64
C ILE A 37 -12.32 -11.66 13.12
N TYR A 38 -11.70 -12.10 14.21
CA TYR A 38 -10.50 -11.48 14.75
C TYR A 38 -9.35 -11.48 13.74
N ASP A 39 -9.06 -12.61 13.12
CA ASP A 39 -7.98 -12.74 12.15
C ASP A 39 -8.20 -11.86 10.92
N VAL A 40 -9.43 -11.81 10.40
CA VAL A 40 -9.79 -10.96 9.26
C VAL A 40 -9.65 -9.49 9.61
N VAL A 41 -10.13 -9.06 10.78
CA VAL A 41 -10.02 -7.67 11.24
C VAL A 41 -8.55 -7.29 11.44
N ARG A 42 -7.77 -8.14 12.11
CA ARG A 42 -6.33 -7.93 12.35
C ARG A 42 -5.57 -7.82 11.04
N TYR A 43 -5.82 -8.71 10.09
CA TYR A 43 -5.18 -8.69 8.78
C TYR A 43 -5.53 -7.41 8.00
N LYS A 44 -6.80 -7.00 7.99
CA LYS A 44 -7.23 -5.77 7.30
C LYS A 44 -6.57 -4.53 7.91
N LEU A 45 -6.55 -4.41 9.24
CA LEU A 45 -5.87 -3.31 9.92
C LEU A 45 -4.37 -3.29 9.62
N HIS A 46 -3.70 -4.45 9.67
CA HIS A 46 -2.30 -4.57 9.31
C HIS A 46 -2.04 -4.11 7.87
N ARG A 47 -2.86 -4.57 6.92
CA ARG A 47 -2.72 -4.20 5.49
C ARG A 47 -2.97 -2.71 5.26
N MET A 48 -3.94 -2.11 5.96
CA MET A 48 -4.20 -0.67 5.89
C MET A 48 -3.01 0.13 6.42
N ARG A 49 -2.48 -0.21 7.61
CA ARG A 49 -1.29 0.42 8.19
C ARG A 49 -0.07 0.27 7.27
N LYS A 50 0.13 -0.91 6.68
CA LYS A 50 1.23 -1.18 5.75
C LYS A 50 1.13 -0.29 4.51
N LYS A 51 -0.04 -0.19 3.87
CA LYS A 51 -0.23 0.70 2.71
C LYS A 51 0.09 2.16 3.02
N LEU A 52 -0.40 2.68 4.16
CA LEU A 52 -0.08 4.05 4.57
C LEU A 52 1.41 4.25 4.82
N LYS A 53 2.09 3.26 5.42
CA LYS A 53 3.54 3.31 5.61
C LYS A 53 4.27 3.28 4.27
N ASP A 54 3.91 2.38 3.36
CA ASP A 54 4.52 2.25 2.03
C ASP A 54 4.35 3.52 1.18
N GLU A 55 3.25 4.28 1.36
CA GLU A 55 3.06 5.61 0.73
C GLU A 55 3.90 6.72 1.39
N LEU A 56 4.28 6.56 2.67
CA LEU A 56 5.08 7.51 3.45
C LEU A 56 6.58 7.31 3.31
N GLU A 57 7.00 6.06 3.06
CA GLU A 57 8.37 5.70 2.69
C GLU A 57 8.65 6.30 1.30
N ASP A 58 9.45 7.37 1.28
CA ASP A 58 9.74 8.13 0.07
C ASP A 58 10.47 7.24 -0.95
N LYS A 59 9.89 7.05 -2.14
CA LYS A 59 10.64 6.58 -3.33
C LYS A 59 11.64 7.63 -3.85
N ASN A 60 11.67 8.81 -3.21
CA ASN A 60 12.48 9.98 -3.56
C ASN A 60 13.82 10.05 -2.83
N THR A 61 14.19 9.04 -2.03
CA THR A 61 15.49 9.05 -1.32
C THR A 61 16.67 8.78 -2.25
N VAL A 62 16.39 8.22 -3.42
CA VAL A 62 17.40 7.81 -4.38
C VAL A 62 17.60 8.94 -5.37
N GLN A 63 18.69 9.70 -5.18
CA GLN A 63 19.09 10.75 -6.11
C GLN A 63 19.48 10.10 -7.46
N GLU A 64 18.82 10.53 -8.52
CA GLU A 64 19.15 10.10 -9.89
C GLU A 64 19.95 11.19 -10.62
N TYR A 65 20.86 10.76 -11.50
CA TYR A 65 21.74 11.59 -12.31
C TYR A 65 21.56 11.25 -13.79
N ILE A 66 21.62 12.25 -14.68
CA ILE A 66 21.36 12.07 -16.13
C ILE A 66 22.44 12.75 -16.97
N CYS A 67 23.07 12.05 -17.93
CA CYS A 67 23.94 12.70 -18.94
C CYS A 67 23.05 13.48 -19.94
N PRO A 68 23.19 14.81 -20.09
CA PRO A 68 22.44 15.58 -21.07
C PRO A 68 22.80 15.22 -22.52
N ASN A 69 24.01 14.72 -22.77
CA ASN A 69 24.50 14.41 -24.12
C ASN A 69 24.01 13.05 -24.66
N CYS A 70 23.85 12.03 -23.80
CA CYS A 70 23.47 10.68 -24.23
C CYS A 70 22.20 10.12 -23.55
N GLY A 71 21.60 10.85 -22.61
CA GLY A 71 20.35 10.46 -21.95
C GLY A 71 20.45 9.29 -20.97
N ARG A 72 21.65 8.78 -20.67
CA ARG A 72 21.83 7.72 -19.67
C ARG A 72 21.49 8.23 -18.27
N ARG A 73 20.78 7.37 -17.51
CA ARG A 73 20.43 7.59 -16.11
C ARG A 73 21.35 6.76 -15.23
N TYR A 74 21.85 7.36 -14.17
CA TYR A 74 22.72 6.75 -13.18
C TYR A 74 22.07 6.93 -11.81
N ASN A 75 22.14 5.89 -10.99
CA ASN A 75 21.77 6.00 -9.60
C ASN A 75 22.91 6.69 -8.81
N ALA A 76 22.64 7.23 -7.61
CA ALA A 76 23.64 7.88 -6.76
C ALA A 76 24.88 7.03 -6.50
N LEU A 77 24.71 5.72 -6.30
CA LEU A 77 25.82 4.78 -6.09
C LEU A 77 26.66 4.60 -7.37
N ASP A 78 26.01 4.55 -8.53
CA ASP A 78 26.68 4.40 -9.82
C ASP A 78 27.43 5.69 -10.15
N ALA A 79 26.79 6.85 -9.98
CA ALA A 79 27.39 8.15 -10.17
C ALA A 79 28.61 8.38 -9.25
N SER A 80 28.53 7.93 -7.99
CA SER A 80 29.65 8.02 -7.03
C SER A 80 30.92 7.32 -7.53
N SER A 81 30.78 6.28 -8.34
CA SER A 81 31.90 5.54 -8.93
C SER A 81 32.48 6.22 -10.18
N LEU A 82 31.82 7.28 -10.67
CA LEU A 82 32.15 8.02 -11.90
C LEU A 82 32.68 9.43 -11.62
N MET A 83 33.20 9.66 -10.41
CA MET A 83 33.78 10.93 -10.00
C MET A 83 35.12 11.16 -10.73
N SER A 84 35.24 12.31 -11.39
CA SER A 84 36.51 12.76 -11.99
C SER A 84 37.43 13.34 -10.92
N LEU A 85 38.72 12.97 -10.98
CA LEU A 85 39.76 13.47 -10.08
C LEU A 85 40.23 14.89 -10.39
N VAL A 86 39.76 15.48 -11.50
CA VAL A 86 40.21 16.80 -11.96
C VAL A 86 39.23 17.89 -11.52
N ASP A 87 37.95 17.66 -11.79
CA ASP A 87 36.90 18.67 -11.58
C ASP A 87 35.95 18.31 -10.42
N GLU A 88 36.10 17.13 -9.79
CA GLU A 88 35.25 16.62 -8.69
C GLU A 88 33.76 16.46 -9.05
N TYR A 89 33.44 16.44 -10.35
CA TYR A 89 32.09 16.17 -10.87
C TYR A 89 31.95 14.72 -11.36
N PHE A 90 30.70 14.27 -11.51
CA PHE A 90 30.39 12.96 -12.06
C PHE A 90 30.35 13.01 -13.58
N HIS A 91 31.11 12.15 -14.25
CA HIS A 91 31.16 12.09 -15.71
C HIS A 91 30.52 10.80 -16.23
N CYS A 92 29.82 10.90 -17.34
CA CYS A 92 29.27 9.71 -17.97
C CYS A 92 30.37 8.87 -18.62
N GLU A 93 30.34 7.55 -18.37
CA GLU A 93 31.25 6.56 -18.98
C GLU A 93 31.29 6.58 -20.52
N ASN A 94 30.23 7.07 -21.16
CA ASN A 94 30.06 6.97 -22.61
C ASN A 94 30.23 8.30 -23.35
N CYS A 95 29.81 9.40 -22.73
CA CYS A 95 29.76 10.74 -23.34
C CYS A 95 30.84 11.68 -22.77
N ASP A 96 31.50 11.28 -21.66
CA ASP A 96 32.36 12.11 -20.78
C ASP A 96 31.73 13.44 -20.35
N GLY A 97 30.43 13.58 -20.57
CA GLY A 97 29.65 14.75 -20.17
C GLY A 97 29.33 14.69 -18.68
N GLU A 98 29.35 15.85 -18.05
CA GLU A 98 28.94 16.06 -16.68
C GLU A 98 27.49 15.55 -16.47
N LEU A 99 27.31 14.72 -15.44
CA LEU A 99 26.02 14.19 -15.04
C LEU A 99 25.28 15.22 -14.19
N VAL A 100 24.06 15.55 -14.61
CA VAL A 100 23.21 16.50 -13.88
C VAL A 100 22.23 15.75 -13.01
N ALA A 101 22.14 16.12 -11.73
CA ALA A 101 21.15 15.58 -10.82
C ALA A 101 19.73 15.90 -11.31
N GLU A 102 18.83 14.92 -11.31
CA GLU A 102 17.45 15.12 -11.76
C GLU A 102 16.70 16.13 -10.88
N SER A 103 17.07 16.24 -9.59
CA SER A 103 16.62 17.29 -8.68
C SER A 103 16.99 18.70 -9.13
N ASP A 104 18.17 18.89 -9.74
CA ASP A 104 18.67 20.22 -10.10
C ASP A 104 17.99 20.76 -11.36
N LYS A 105 17.54 19.86 -12.25
CA LYS A 105 16.69 20.22 -13.39
C LYS A 105 15.31 20.74 -12.95
N LEU A 106 14.78 20.24 -11.84
CA LEU A 106 13.52 20.72 -11.26
C LEU A 106 13.65 22.15 -10.67
N VAL A 107 14.85 22.58 -10.29
CA VAL A 107 15.08 23.94 -9.77
C VAL A 107 15.22 24.96 -10.90
N ALA A 108 15.66 24.53 -12.09
CA ALA A 108 15.97 25.43 -13.21
C ALA A 108 14.80 25.67 -14.18
N GLN A 109 13.75 24.84 -14.18
CA GLN A 109 12.56 25.03 -15.02
C GLN A 109 11.28 24.92 -14.19
N GLU A 110 10.60 26.06 -14.07
CA GLU A 110 9.20 26.25 -13.65
C GLU A 110 8.92 26.19 -12.14
N GLY A 111 8.44 27.33 -11.62
CA GLY A 111 8.05 27.51 -10.24
C GLY A 111 6.85 26.65 -9.82
N GLY A 112 6.91 26.16 -8.59
CA GLY A 112 5.86 25.35 -7.99
C GLY A 112 5.92 25.26 -6.46
N ASP A 113 6.18 26.36 -5.75
CA ASP A 113 6.04 26.43 -4.27
C ASP A 113 4.63 25.98 -3.79
N GLY A 114 3.62 26.06 -4.69
CA GLY A 114 2.29 25.52 -4.48
C GLY A 114 2.19 23.98 -4.48
N ASP A 115 3.00 23.28 -5.28
CA ASP A 115 2.96 21.81 -5.39
C ASP A 115 3.73 21.14 -4.25
N ASP A 116 4.89 21.69 -3.86
CA ASP A 116 5.65 21.20 -2.71
C ASP A 116 4.86 21.34 -1.40
N ASN A 117 4.17 22.46 -1.22
CA ASN A 117 3.28 22.66 -0.07
C ASN A 117 2.09 21.68 -0.09
N ALA A 118 1.49 21.45 -1.27
CA ALA A 118 0.40 20.48 -1.41
C ALA A 118 0.86 19.04 -1.11
N ARG A 119 2.05 18.63 -1.59
CA ARG A 119 2.68 17.34 -1.31
C ARG A 119 2.98 17.18 0.18
N ARG A 120 3.57 18.20 0.81
CA ARG A 120 3.85 18.20 2.25
C ARG A 120 2.57 18.05 3.08
N ARG A 121 1.53 18.83 2.78
CA ARG A 121 0.22 18.72 3.46
C ARG A 121 -0.41 17.34 3.29
N ARG A 122 -0.34 16.74 2.11
CA ARG A 122 -0.83 15.36 1.88
C ARG A 122 -0.06 14.36 2.74
N ARG A 123 1.26 14.49 2.81
CA ARG A 123 2.13 13.62 3.63
C ARG A 123 1.84 13.77 5.12
N GLU A 124 1.64 14.99 5.61
CA GLU A 124 1.25 15.26 7.00
C GLU A 124 -0.11 14.61 7.33
N LYS A 125 -1.11 14.74 6.44
CA LYS A 125 -2.39 14.04 6.60
C LYS A 125 -2.22 12.52 6.68
N LEU A 126 -1.38 11.93 5.83
CA LEU A 126 -1.09 10.50 5.88
C LEU A 126 -0.42 10.09 7.20
N LYS A 127 0.54 10.89 7.71
CA LYS A 127 1.16 10.66 9.03
C LYS A 127 0.13 10.70 10.15
N ASP A 128 -0.76 11.70 10.15
CA ASP A 128 -1.81 11.84 11.15
C ASP A 128 -2.78 10.66 11.13
N THR A 129 -3.19 10.21 9.93
CA THR A 129 -4.07 9.03 9.80
C THR A 129 -3.38 7.76 10.29
N LEU A 130 -2.10 7.58 10.01
CA LEU A 130 -1.32 6.43 10.50
C LEU A 130 -1.17 6.46 12.03
N GLN A 131 -0.95 7.64 12.62
CA GLN A 131 -0.86 7.79 14.08
C GLN A 131 -2.16 7.46 14.79
N LYS A 132 -3.31 7.85 14.22
CA LYS A 132 -4.64 7.50 14.74
C LYS A 132 -4.98 6.02 14.62
N MET A 133 -4.27 5.29 13.75
CA MET A 133 -4.41 3.85 13.61
C MET A 133 -3.56 3.06 14.61
N LYS A 134 -2.69 3.67 15.42
CA LYS A 134 -1.87 2.95 16.42
C LYS A 134 -2.74 2.43 17.56
#